data_AF-M3FUC2-F1
#
_entry.id   AF-M3FUC2-F1
#
_cell.length_a   1.000
_cell.length_b   1.000
_cell.length_c   1.000
_cell.angle_alpha   90.00
_cell.angle_beta   90.00
_cell.angle_gamma   90.00
#
_symmetry.space_group_name_H-M   'P 1'
#
loop_
_entity.id
_entity.type
_entity.pdbx_description
1 polymer ?
#
loop_
_entity_poly.entity_id
_entity_poly.type
_entity_poly.pdbx_seq_one_letter_code
_entity_poly.pdbx_strand_id
1 'polypeptide(L)'
;MLPDTLAETLRRLDARIAEAGADRGLLLDVRALADRTALAEGVVRALLDGHGPAADRVDDRVRGRVRALHEAYAARSGKRAGEVGREVAERLSISPEWARQLLLGKKMPNVPDLTALAEFFGVEEGVRFFTDPAAAVLNRELGRLLAGLEVDTDGDGPLVEFATRHGVVTLALRGHRLTPRKQEALAVMLEGLLGVDDEEARR
;
A
#
# COMPACT_ATOMS: atom_id res chain seq x y z
N MET A 1 -2.93 -23.51 -2.60
CA MET A 1 -2.24 -23.07 -3.83
C MET A 1 -0.88 -22.50 -3.44
N LEU A 2 0.19 -22.83 -4.17
CA LEU A 2 1.48 -22.15 -3.99
C LEU A 2 1.26 -20.66 -4.32
N PRO A 3 1.90 -19.73 -3.61
CA PRO A 3 1.79 -18.32 -3.97
C PRO A 3 2.27 -18.12 -5.41
N ASP A 4 1.45 -17.47 -6.23
CA ASP A 4 1.80 -17.13 -7.61
C ASP A 4 3.14 -16.39 -7.64
N THR A 5 3.95 -16.67 -8.65
CA THR A 5 5.20 -15.91 -8.85
C THR A 5 4.86 -14.47 -9.21
N LEU A 6 5.76 -13.52 -8.91
CA LEU A 6 5.55 -12.12 -9.29
C LEU A 6 5.23 -11.95 -10.79
N ALA A 7 5.93 -12.71 -11.65
CA ALA A 7 5.70 -12.69 -13.09
C ALA A 7 4.28 -13.16 -13.46
N GLU A 8 3.78 -14.20 -12.79
CA GLU A 8 2.43 -14.71 -13.01
C GLU A 8 1.36 -13.71 -12.54
N THR A 9 1.53 -13.13 -11.35
CA THR A 9 0.63 -12.09 -10.84
C THR A 9 0.57 -10.87 -11.77
N LEU A 10 1.72 -10.42 -12.29
CA LEU A 10 1.78 -9.33 -13.26
C LEU A 10 1.07 -9.70 -14.56
N ARG A 11 1.28 -10.91 -15.09
CA ARG A 11 0.61 -11.39 -16.29
C ARG A 11 -0.92 -11.39 -16.14
N ARG A 12 -1.42 -11.84 -14.98
CA ARG A 12 -2.86 -11.84 -14.67
C ARG A 12 -3.41 -10.41 -14.56
N LEU A 13 -2.68 -9.51 -13.89
CA LEU A 13 -3.05 -8.10 -13.81
C LEU A 13 -3.09 -7.44 -15.20
N ASP A 14 -2.07 -7.65 -16.02
CA ASP A 14 -2.01 -7.08 -17.38
C ASP A 14 -3.18 -7.57 -18.25
N ALA A 15 -3.56 -8.84 -18.15
CA ALA A 15 -4.74 -9.38 -18.83
C ALA A 15 -6.03 -8.67 -18.37
N ARG A 16 -6.22 -8.49 -17.05
CA ARG A 16 -7.40 -7.81 -16.50
C ARG A 16 -7.44 -6.33 -16.85
N ILE A 17 -6.30 -5.66 -16.86
CA ILE A 17 -6.17 -4.26 -17.29
C ILE A 17 -6.60 -4.12 -18.76
N ALA A 18 -6.16 -5.05 -19.61
CA ALA A 18 -6.54 -5.07 -21.02
C ALA A 18 -8.04 -5.34 -21.22
N GLU A 19 -8.62 -6.30 -20.48
CA GLU A 19 -10.05 -6.62 -20.51
C GLU A 19 -10.92 -5.43 -20.06
N ALA A 20 -10.50 -4.72 -19.01
CA ALA A 20 -11.22 -3.57 -18.48
C ALA A 20 -10.98 -2.26 -19.26
N GLY A 21 -10.04 -2.25 -20.23
CA GLY A 21 -9.62 -1.02 -20.91
C GLY A 21 -9.00 0.03 -19.98
N ALA A 22 -8.46 -0.41 -18.84
CA ALA A 22 -7.91 0.47 -17.81
C ALA A 22 -6.48 0.92 -18.15
N ASP A 23 -6.04 2.04 -17.58
CA ASP A 23 -4.66 2.50 -17.72
C ASP A 23 -3.76 1.74 -16.73
N ARG A 24 -2.81 0.98 -17.27
CA ARG A 24 -1.80 0.26 -16.50
C ARG A 24 -1.00 1.17 -15.57
N GLY A 25 -0.62 2.36 -16.02
CA GLY A 25 0.16 3.31 -15.23
C GLY A 25 -0.61 3.86 -14.02
N LEU A 26 -1.94 3.92 -14.12
CA LEU A 26 -2.81 4.32 -13.00
C LEU A 26 -2.98 3.19 -11.97
N LEU A 27 -3.08 1.94 -12.41
CA LEU A 27 -3.24 0.79 -11.52
C LEU A 27 -1.93 0.35 -10.88
N LEU A 28 -0.82 0.42 -11.63
CA LEU A 28 0.52 0.07 -11.18
C LEU A 28 1.36 1.33 -10.92
N ASP A 29 0.77 2.31 -10.21
CA ASP A 29 1.47 3.53 -9.82
C ASP A 29 2.66 3.17 -8.90
N VAL A 30 3.87 3.46 -9.41
CA VAL A 30 5.14 3.13 -8.75
C VAL A 30 5.26 3.77 -7.38
N ARG A 31 4.82 5.03 -7.24
CA ARG A 31 4.94 5.77 -6.00
C ARG A 31 3.96 5.23 -4.96
N ALA A 32 2.72 4.98 -5.34
CA ALA A 32 1.72 4.38 -4.46
C ALA A 32 2.13 2.97 -4.01
N LEU A 33 2.72 2.16 -4.91
CA LEU A 33 3.26 0.86 -4.57
C LEU A 33 4.48 0.95 -3.65
N ALA A 34 5.39 1.90 -3.87
CA ALA A 34 6.52 2.17 -3.00
C ALA A 34 6.05 2.53 -1.58
N ASP A 35 5.05 3.41 -1.46
CA ASP A 35 4.49 3.84 -0.18
C ASP A 35 3.84 2.66 0.60
N ARG A 36 3.12 1.77 -0.10
CA ARG A 36 2.48 0.59 0.53
C ARG A 36 3.48 -0.50 0.91
N THR A 37 4.54 -0.69 0.13
CA THR A 37 5.51 -1.77 0.32
C THR A 37 6.75 -1.37 1.13
N ALA A 38 6.92 -0.07 1.38
CA ALA A 38 8.16 0.53 1.88
C ALA A 38 9.41 0.15 1.04
N LEU A 39 9.22 -0.12 -0.26
CA LEU A 39 10.30 -0.35 -1.21
C LEU A 39 10.68 0.98 -1.88
N ALA A 40 11.95 1.10 -2.28
CA ALA A 40 12.37 2.24 -3.09
C ALA A 40 11.69 2.19 -4.47
N GLU A 41 11.27 3.35 -5.01
CA GLU A 41 10.62 3.43 -6.32
C GLU A 41 11.42 2.78 -7.45
N GLY A 42 12.76 2.89 -7.43
CA GLY A 42 13.63 2.24 -8.41
C GLY A 42 13.56 0.72 -8.35
N VAL A 43 13.41 0.14 -7.16
CA VAL A 43 13.25 -1.31 -6.96
C VAL A 43 11.87 -1.74 -7.44
N VAL A 44 10.81 -0.99 -7.11
CA VAL A 44 9.46 -1.26 -7.60
C VAL A 44 9.43 -1.24 -9.13
N ARG A 45 9.98 -0.18 -9.75
CA ARG A 45 10.05 -0.05 -11.21
C ARG A 45 10.78 -1.24 -11.85
N ALA A 46 11.97 -1.57 -11.35
CA ALA A 46 12.73 -2.71 -11.85
C ALA A 46 11.93 -4.02 -11.77
N LEU A 47 11.25 -4.27 -10.65
CA LEU A 47 10.42 -5.46 -10.46
C LEU A 47 9.19 -5.49 -11.39
N LEU A 48 8.53 -4.34 -11.60
CA LEU A 48 7.39 -4.23 -12.53
C LEU A 48 7.80 -4.41 -13.99
N ASP A 49 9.05 -4.07 -14.33
CA ASP A 49 9.65 -4.28 -15.64
C ASP A 49 10.18 -5.71 -15.83
N GLY A 50 10.00 -6.59 -14.83
CA GLY A 50 10.44 -7.99 -14.87
C GLY A 50 11.93 -8.17 -14.58
N HIS A 51 12.64 -7.12 -14.16
CA HIS A 51 14.01 -7.22 -13.72
C HIS A 51 14.09 -7.72 -12.27
N GLY A 52 15.02 -8.64 -12.03
CA GLY A 52 15.32 -9.08 -10.66
C GLY A 52 15.84 -7.91 -9.83
N PRO A 53 15.52 -7.84 -8.53
CA PRO A 53 16.13 -6.83 -7.67
C PRO A 53 17.65 -7.07 -7.67
N ALA A 54 18.43 -5.99 -7.62
CA ALA A 54 19.87 -6.11 -7.36
C ALA A 54 20.09 -6.99 -6.11
N ALA A 55 21.20 -7.72 -6.05
CA ALA A 55 21.49 -8.61 -4.92
C ALA A 55 21.48 -7.82 -3.60
N ASP A 56 20.35 -7.87 -2.91
CA ASP A 56 20.06 -6.99 -1.79
C ASP A 56 20.37 -7.72 -0.48
N ARG A 57 21.31 -7.18 0.30
CA ARG A 57 21.64 -7.78 1.60
C ARG A 57 20.46 -7.60 2.53
N VAL A 58 20.17 -8.60 3.37
CA VAL A 58 19.07 -8.54 4.36
C VAL A 58 19.19 -7.25 5.20
N ASP A 59 20.40 -6.90 5.58
CA ASP A 59 20.69 -5.70 6.37
C ASP A 59 20.28 -4.39 5.68
N ASP A 60 20.45 -4.31 4.36
CA ASP A 60 20.11 -3.11 3.58
C ASP A 60 18.59 -3.01 3.42
N ARG A 61 17.92 -4.16 3.21
CA ARG A 61 16.45 -4.24 3.17
C ARG A 61 15.82 -3.78 4.48
N VAL A 62 16.32 -4.28 5.61
CA VAL A 62 15.78 -3.95 6.93
C VAL A 62 15.92 -2.46 7.20
N ARG A 63 17.12 -1.91 7.02
CA ARG A 63 17.39 -0.47 7.24
C ARG A 63 16.59 0.43 6.31
N GLY A 64 16.49 0.05 5.03
CA GLY A 64 15.71 0.77 4.03
C GLY A 64 14.23 0.83 4.40
N ARG A 65 13.63 -0.30 4.78
CA ARG A 65 12.21 -0.37 5.14
C ARG A 65 11.85 0.36 6.42
N VAL A 66 12.70 0.29 7.45
CA VAL A 66 12.51 1.08 8.67
C VAL A 66 12.49 2.58 8.34
N ARG A 67 13.44 3.01 7.51
CA ARG A 67 13.51 4.41 7.08
C ARG A 67 12.29 4.84 6.27
N ALA A 68 11.86 4.02 5.31
CA ALA A 68 10.68 4.31 4.49
C ALA A 68 9.39 4.37 5.33
N LEU A 69 9.21 3.47 6.31
CA LEU A 69 8.09 3.54 7.24
C LEU A 69 8.10 4.83 8.07
N HIS A 70 9.27 5.23 8.56
CA HIS A 70 9.43 6.48 9.31
C HIS A 70 9.05 7.70 8.46
N GLU A 71 9.56 7.79 7.23
CA GLU A 71 9.26 8.88 6.30
C GLU A 71 7.77 8.93 5.95
N ALA A 72 7.15 7.77 5.65
CA ALA A 72 5.73 7.68 5.37
C ALA A 72 4.87 8.06 6.60
N TYR A 73 5.23 7.58 7.79
CA TYR A 73 4.52 7.93 9.02
C TYR A 73 4.61 9.42 9.34
N ALA A 74 5.79 10.03 9.22
CA ALA A 74 5.96 11.46 9.44
C ALA A 74 5.13 12.29 8.44
N ALA A 75 5.13 11.90 7.16
CA ALA A 75 4.33 12.56 6.13
C ALA A 75 2.81 12.47 6.40
N ARG A 76 2.31 11.29 6.82
CA ARG A 76 0.88 11.08 7.11
C ARG A 76 0.42 11.77 8.40
N SER A 77 1.26 11.73 9.44
CA SER A 77 0.93 12.28 10.76
C SER A 77 1.15 13.80 10.85
N GLY A 78 1.93 14.38 9.93
CA GLY A 78 2.36 15.78 9.99
C GLY A 78 3.36 16.08 11.12
N LYS A 79 3.80 15.06 11.86
CA LYS A 79 4.75 15.19 12.97
C LYS A 79 6.14 15.49 12.45
N ARG A 80 6.92 16.25 13.23
CA ARG A 80 8.34 16.46 12.94
C ARG A 80 9.09 15.17 13.23
N ALA A 81 10.15 14.87 12.47
CA ALA A 81 10.95 13.66 12.65
C ALA A 81 11.47 13.46 14.10
N GLY A 82 11.78 14.56 14.80
CA GLY A 82 12.21 14.50 16.20
C GLY A 82 11.10 14.09 17.19
N GLU A 83 9.83 14.35 16.87
CA GLU A 83 8.68 13.93 17.67
C GLU A 83 8.44 12.44 17.50
N VAL A 84 8.46 11.95 16.26
CA VAL A 84 8.36 10.51 15.95
C VAL A 84 9.49 9.73 16.63
N GLY A 85 10.72 10.25 16.58
CA GLY A 85 11.85 9.64 17.26
C GLY A 85 11.68 9.54 18.78
N ARG A 86 11.01 10.52 19.41
CA ARG A 86 10.73 10.48 20.86
C ARG A 86 9.67 9.43 21.20
N GLU A 87 8.59 9.37 20.43
CA GLU A 87 7.52 8.38 20.63
C GLU A 87 8.03 6.94 20.46
N VAL A 88 8.88 6.72 19.44
CA VAL A 88 9.54 5.42 19.25
C VAL A 88 10.47 5.10 20.41
N ALA A 89 11.25 6.08 20.89
CA ALA A 89 12.14 5.88 22.03
C ALA A 89 11.39 5.47 23.30
N GLU A 90 10.26 6.13 23.59
CA GLU A 90 9.38 5.80 24.70
C GLU A 90 8.77 4.41 24.54
N ARG A 91 8.23 4.09 23.36
CA ARG A 91 7.57 2.80 23.11
C ARG A 91 8.54 1.61 23.18
N LEU A 92 9.77 1.80 22.74
CA LEU A 92 10.82 0.76 22.74
C LEU A 92 11.64 0.76 24.04
N SER A 93 11.41 1.71 24.96
CA SER A 93 12.25 1.91 26.16
C SER A 93 13.74 2.05 25.83
N ILE A 94 14.07 2.78 24.76
CA ILE A 94 15.44 3.03 24.28
C ILE A 94 15.77 4.52 24.37
N SER A 95 17.04 4.88 24.20
CA SER A 95 17.43 6.30 24.18
C SER A 95 16.89 7.00 22.91
N PRO A 96 16.53 8.30 22.99
CA PRO A 96 16.10 9.08 21.82
C PRO A 96 17.12 9.09 20.68
N GLU A 97 18.41 9.10 21.01
CA GLU A 97 19.47 9.02 20.01
C GLU A 97 19.50 7.63 19.34
N TRP A 98 19.34 6.54 20.09
CA TRP A 98 19.25 5.20 19.51
C TRP A 98 18.05 5.08 18.58
N ALA A 99 16.87 5.53 19.02
CA ALA A 99 15.66 5.53 18.19
C ALA A 99 15.87 6.31 16.89
N ARG A 100 16.47 7.51 16.96
CA ARG A 100 16.80 8.30 15.77
C ARG A 100 17.74 7.54 14.83
N GLN A 101 18.74 6.85 15.34
CA GLN A 101 19.69 6.09 14.52
C GLN A 101 19.02 4.88 13.86
N LEU A 102 18.07 4.22 14.53
CA LEU A 102 17.25 3.16 13.93
C LEU A 102 16.35 3.71 12.82
N LEU A 103 15.59 4.78 13.09
CA LEU A 103 14.64 5.38 12.14
C LEU A 103 15.33 5.98 10.90
N LEU A 104 16.57 6.41 11.02
CA LEU A 104 17.37 6.89 9.88
C LEU A 104 18.08 5.75 9.12
N GLY A 105 17.90 4.49 9.54
CA GLY A 105 18.56 3.34 8.92
C GLY A 105 20.08 3.32 9.15
N LYS A 106 20.59 4.03 10.16
CA LYS A 106 22.03 4.08 10.47
C LYS A 106 22.49 2.92 11.34
N LYS A 107 21.60 2.40 12.19
CA LYS A 107 21.84 1.24 13.06
C LYS A 107 20.93 0.08 12.67
N MET A 108 21.41 -1.13 12.94
CA MET A 108 20.64 -2.35 12.72
C MET A 108 19.72 -2.59 13.92
N PRO A 109 18.39 -2.59 13.73
CA PRO A 109 17.47 -3.07 14.76
C PRO A 109 17.67 -4.57 14.99
N ASN A 110 17.58 -5.01 16.24
CA ASN A 110 17.49 -6.43 16.56
C ASN A 110 16.05 -6.94 16.36
N VAL A 111 15.81 -8.24 16.55
CA VAL A 111 14.47 -8.82 16.38
C VAL A 111 13.43 -8.18 17.31
N PRO A 112 13.68 -7.99 18.62
CA PRO A 112 12.78 -7.22 19.49
C PRO A 112 12.45 -5.81 18.98
N ASP A 113 13.45 -5.05 18.51
CA ASP A 113 13.26 -3.72 17.94
C ASP A 113 12.34 -3.79 16.71
N LEU A 114 12.54 -4.76 15.82
CA LEU A 114 11.71 -4.95 14.63
C LEU A 114 10.26 -5.28 14.97
N THR A 115 10.03 -6.13 15.97
CA THR A 115 8.68 -6.43 16.45
C THR A 115 8.00 -5.17 16.99
N ALA A 116 8.70 -4.42 17.84
CA ALA A 116 8.15 -3.20 18.42
C ALA A 116 7.92 -2.09 17.37
N LEU A 117 8.79 -1.98 16.37
CA LEU A 117 8.61 -1.07 15.24
C LEU A 117 7.42 -1.47 14.37
N ALA A 118 7.24 -2.77 14.09
CA ALA A 118 6.06 -3.25 13.36
C ALA A 118 4.76 -2.87 14.09
N GLU A 119 4.70 -3.12 15.40
CA GLU A 119 3.55 -2.75 16.23
C GLU A 119 3.32 -1.23 16.24
N PHE A 120 4.38 -0.43 16.41
CA PHE A 120 4.29 1.03 16.43
C PHE A 120 3.75 1.61 15.11
N PHE A 121 4.19 1.07 13.97
CA PHE A 121 3.78 1.54 12.65
C PHE A 121 2.50 0.87 12.12
N GLY A 122 1.94 -0.10 12.84
CA GLY A 122 0.73 -0.83 12.44
C GLY A 122 0.96 -1.79 11.27
N VAL A 123 2.12 -2.45 11.22
CA VAL A 123 2.49 -3.40 10.18
C VAL A 123 1.98 -4.80 10.55
N GLU A 124 1.00 -5.31 9.81
CA GLU A 124 0.35 -6.60 10.09
C GLU A 124 1.29 -7.80 9.89
N GLU A 125 2.22 -7.72 8.93
CA GLU A 125 3.16 -8.80 8.63
C GLU A 125 4.30 -8.92 9.67
N GLY A 126 4.35 -8.04 10.66
CA GLY A 126 5.35 -8.06 11.72
C GLY A 126 6.78 -7.97 11.17
N VAL A 127 7.68 -8.78 11.72
CA VAL A 127 9.11 -8.81 11.35
C VAL A 127 9.33 -9.16 9.87
N ARG A 128 8.42 -9.95 9.26
CA ARG A 128 8.53 -10.39 7.87
C ARG A 128 8.49 -9.22 6.89
N PHE A 129 7.78 -8.14 7.24
CA PHE A 129 7.78 -6.92 6.45
C PHE A 129 9.19 -6.43 6.17
N PHE A 130 10.07 -6.43 7.18
CA PHE A 130 11.43 -5.93 7.08
C PHE A 130 12.38 -6.88 6.34
N THR A 131 12.14 -8.18 6.43
CA THR A 131 13.09 -9.21 5.99
C THR A 131 12.72 -9.88 4.68
N ASP A 132 11.44 -9.92 4.30
CA ASP A 132 10.95 -10.56 3.07
C ASP A 132 11.66 -9.99 1.82
N PRO A 133 11.96 -10.78 0.80
CA PRO A 133 12.52 -10.26 -0.46
C PRO A 133 11.59 -9.23 -1.12
N ALA A 134 12.16 -8.24 -1.82
CA ALA A 134 11.38 -7.19 -2.46
C ALA A 134 10.29 -7.73 -3.41
N ALA A 135 10.62 -8.77 -4.19
CA ALA A 135 9.67 -9.43 -5.09
C ALA A 135 8.49 -10.06 -4.32
N ALA A 136 8.73 -10.66 -3.15
CA ALA A 136 7.67 -11.28 -2.35
C ALA A 136 6.73 -10.23 -1.74
N VAL A 137 7.29 -9.11 -1.27
CA VAL A 137 6.50 -7.99 -0.74
C VAL A 137 5.65 -7.37 -1.83
N LEU A 138 6.24 -7.07 -2.99
CA LEU A 138 5.48 -6.51 -4.11
C LEU A 138 4.40 -7.47 -4.59
N ASN A 139 4.71 -8.76 -4.74
CA ASN A 139 3.75 -9.77 -5.17
C ASN A 139 2.53 -9.87 -4.25
N ARG A 140 2.72 -9.73 -2.93
CA ARG A 140 1.63 -9.73 -1.96
C ARG A 140 0.70 -8.53 -2.16
N GLU A 141 1.25 -7.33 -2.35
CA GLU A 141 0.42 -6.14 -2.63
C GLU A 141 -0.30 -6.25 -3.97
N LEU A 142 0.38 -6.73 -5.01
CA LEU A 142 -0.23 -6.93 -6.32
C LEU A 142 -1.33 -8.01 -6.26
N GLY A 143 -1.15 -9.06 -5.47
CA GLY A 143 -2.18 -10.06 -5.21
C GLY A 143 -3.42 -9.48 -4.55
N ARG A 144 -3.27 -8.53 -3.60
CA ARG A 144 -4.41 -7.81 -3.01
C ARG A 144 -5.15 -6.96 -4.05
N LEU A 145 -4.42 -6.27 -4.93
CA LEU A 145 -5.02 -5.50 -6.02
C LEU A 145 -5.76 -6.40 -7.01
N LEU A 146 -5.15 -7.54 -7.37
CA LEU A 146 -5.77 -8.51 -8.27
C LEU A 146 -7.05 -9.11 -7.66
N ALA A 147 -7.01 -9.49 -6.37
CA ALA A 147 -8.19 -10.00 -5.67
C ALA A 147 -9.32 -8.96 -5.61
N GLY A 148 -9.00 -7.67 -5.42
CA GLY A 148 -9.99 -6.60 -5.50
C GLY A 148 -10.66 -6.52 -6.87
N LEU A 149 -9.88 -6.60 -7.94
CA LEU A 149 -10.40 -6.61 -9.32
C LEU A 149 -11.22 -7.88 -9.64
N GLU A 150 -10.88 -9.02 -9.03
CA GLU A 150 -11.61 -10.29 -9.25
C GLU A 150 -12.96 -10.32 -8.52
N VAL A 151 -13.02 -9.84 -7.27
CA VAL A 151 -14.26 -9.75 -6.50
C VAL A 151 -15.25 -8.78 -7.16
N ASP A 152 -14.74 -7.69 -7.74
CA ASP A 152 -15.55 -6.71 -8.48
C ASP A 152 -16.13 -7.31 -9.79
N THR A 153 -15.49 -8.29 -10.41
CA THR A 153 -16.03 -8.96 -11.62
C THR A 153 -17.06 -10.06 -11.37
N ASP A 154 -17.07 -10.68 -10.18
CA ASP A 154 -18.04 -11.74 -9.84
C ASP A 154 -19.37 -11.20 -9.30
N GLY A 155 -19.45 -9.89 -9.00
CA GLY A 155 -20.66 -9.17 -8.64
C GLY A 155 -21.18 -8.31 -9.78
N ASP A 156 -21.87 -8.93 -10.74
CA ASP A 156 -22.39 -8.28 -11.95
C ASP A 156 -23.40 -7.17 -11.59
N GLY A 157 -22.91 -5.92 -11.53
CA GLY A 157 -23.66 -4.74 -11.13
C GLY A 157 -23.26 -3.51 -11.96
N PRO A 158 -24.22 -2.71 -12.48
CA PRO A 158 -23.95 -1.54 -13.32
C PRO A 158 -22.98 -0.51 -12.70
N LEU A 159 -22.93 -0.46 -11.36
CA LEU A 159 -22.03 0.40 -10.60
C LEU A 159 -20.56 -0.04 -10.68
N VAL A 160 -20.30 -1.34 -10.78
CA VAL A 160 -18.94 -1.88 -10.88
C VAL A 160 -18.39 -1.70 -12.30
N GLU A 161 -19.23 -1.91 -13.32
CA GLU A 161 -18.90 -1.56 -14.70
C GLU A 161 -18.62 -0.06 -14.83
N PHE A 162 -19.48 0.79 -14.24
CA PHE A 162 -19.28 2.24 -14.20
C PHE A 162 -18.00 2.64 -13.45
N ALA A 163 -17.74 2.06 -12.28
CA ALA A 163 -16.56 2.37 -11.47
C ALA A 163 -15.25 1.95 -12.14
N THR A 164 -15.28 0.85 -12.89
CA THR A 164 -14.16 0.34 -13.68
C THR A 164 -13.95 1.22 -14.92
N ARG A 165 -15.02 1.49 -15.69
CA ARG A 165 -14.99 2.31 -16.92
C ARG A 165 -14.61 3.77 -16.69
N HIS A 166 -15.00 4.34 -15.54
CA HIS A 166 -14.72 5.74 -15.20
C HIS A 166 -13.55 5.92 -14.23
N GLY A 167 -12.85 4.84 -13.85
CA GLY A 167 -11.71 4.94 -12.94
C GLY A 167 -12.09 5.47 -11.55
N VAL A 168 -13.27 5.11 -11.05
CA VAL A 168 -13.70 5.45 -9.69
C VAL A 168 -12.98 4.56 -8.67
N VAL A 169 -12.67 3.31 -9.03
CA VAL A 169 -11.75 2.45 -8.25
C VAL A 169 -10.36 3.09 -8.16
N THR A 170 -9.89 3.70 -9.26
CA THR A 170 -8.65 4.48 -9.23
C THR A 170 -8.80 5.80 -8.45
N LEU A 171 -10.00 6.37 -8.22
CA LEU A 171 -10.21 7.49 -7.28
C LEU A 171 -10.05 7.09 -5.82
N ALA A 172 -10.53 5.92 -5.43
CA ALA A 172 -10.30 5.38 -4.09
C ALA A 172 -8.81 5.05 -3.85
N LEU A 173 -8.13 4.53 -4.89
CA LEU A 173 -6.69 4.20 -4.84
C LEU A 173 -5.77 5.41 -5.08
N ARG A 174 -6.30 6.54 -5.56
CA ARG A 174 -5.52 7.70 -6.08
C ARG A 174 -4.70 8.44 -5.04
N GLY A 175 -4.94 8.26 -3.74
CA GLY A 175 -4.27 9.07 -2.68
C GLY A 175 -4.48 10.59 -2.79
N HIS A 176 -5.07 11.09 -3.87
CA HIS A 176 -5.58 12.44 -4.00
C HIS A 176 -6.83 12.52 -3.15
N ARG A 177 -6.67 13.16 -1.98
CA ARG A 177 -7.79 13.73 -1.25
C ARG A 177 -8.56 14.63 -2.22
N LEU A 178 -9.69 14.13 -2.72
CA LEU A 178 -10.77 14.99 -3.20
C LEU A 178 -10.96 16.06 -2.11
N THR A 179 -11.08 17.33 -2.50
CA THR A 179 -11.38 18.39 -1.53
C THR A 179 -12.59 17.96 -0.70
N PRO A 180 -12.68 18.26 0.61
CA PRO A 180 -13.77 17.79 1.46
C PRO A 180 -15.16 17.99 0.82
N ARG A 181 -15.35 19.13 0.15
CA ARG A 181 -16.56 19.47 -0.62
C ARG A 181 -16.92 18.51 -1.76
N LYS A 182 -15.93 17.93 -2.44
CA LYS A 182 -16.13 16.94 -3.52
C LYS A 182 -16.31 15.52 -2.96
N GLN A 183 -15.72 15.21 -1.81
CA GLN A 183 -15.98 13.95 -1.11
C GLN A 183 -17.41 13.92 -0.58
N GLU A 184 -17.85 15.01 0.03
CA GLU A 184 -19.20 15.20 0.55
C GLU A 184 -20.24 15.20 -0.59
N ALA A 185 -19.96 15.87 -1.72
CA ALA A 185 -20.84 15.81 -2.89
C ALA A 185 -20.94 14.39 -3.48
N LEU A 186 -19.82 13.64 -3.51
CA LEU A 186 -19.83 12.25 -3.97
C LEU A 186 -20.59 11.34 -2.99
N ALA A 187 -20.40 11.52 -1.68
CA ALA A 187 -21.13 10.79 -0.64
C ALA A 187 -22.63 11.05 -0.73
N VAL A 188 -23.06 12.31 -0.86
CA VAL A 188 -24.48 12.69 -1.02
C VAL A 188 -25.07 12.14 -2.32
N MET A 189 -24.31 12.14 -3.42
CA MET A 189 -24.77 11.53 -4.67
C MET A 189 -24.92 10.01 -4.55
N LEU A 190 -23.99 9.33 -3.88
CA LEU A 190 -24.07 7.89 -3.64
C LEU A 190 -25.20 7.54 -2.68
N GLU A 191 -25.39 8.32 -1.61
CA GLU A 191 -26.54 8.20 -0.70
C GLU A 191 -27.87 8.43 -1.43
N GLY A 192 -27.94 9.41 -2.33
CA GLY A 192 -29.13 9.67 -3.13
C GLY A 192 -29.45 8.57 -4.15
N LEU A 193 -28.45 7.80 -4.60
CA LEU A 193 -28.63 6.64 -5.48
C LEU A 193 -28.95 5.35 -4.71
N LEU A 194 -28.37 5.18 -3.51
CA LEU A 194 -28.60 4.02 -2.63
C LEU A 194 -29.88 4.16 -1.79
N GLY A 195 -30.36 5.38 -1.57
CA GLY A 195 -31.57 5.68 -0.80
C GLY A 195 -32.88 5.47 -1.56
N VAL A 196 -32.83 5.01 -2.83
CA VAL A 196 -34.03 4.80 -3.66
C VAL A 196 -34.67 3.43 -3.41
N ASP A 197 -33.98 2.49 -2.76
CA ASP A 197 -34.49 1.13 -2.54
C ASP A 197 -35.56 1.02 -1.41
N ASP A 198 -35.75 2.06 -0.59
CA ASP A 198 -36.72 2.03 0.52
C ASP A 198 -38.16 2.44 0.12
N GLU A 199 -38.39 2.93 -1.10
CA GLU A 199 -39.71 3.41 -1.54
C GLU A 199 -40.50 2.41 -2.41
N GLU A 200 -39.86 1.39 -3.01
CA GLU A 200 -40.56 0.36 -3.78
C GLU A 200 -41.12 -0.79 -2.92
N ALA A 201 -40.63 -0.98 -1.69
CA ALA A 201 -41.16 -2.00 -0.76
C ALA A 201 -42.48 -1.58 -0.05
N ARG A 202 -43.04 -0.40 -0.35
CA ARG A 202 -44.20 0.16 0.35
C ARG A 202 -45.40 0.54 -0.55
N ARG A 203 -45.47 0.02 -1.78
CA ARG A 203 -46.67 0.11 -2.64
C ARG A 203 -47.31 -1.25 -2.89
#